data_AF-A0A530YYN9-F1
#
_entry.id   AF-A0A530YYN9-F1
#
_cell.length_a   1.000
_cell.length_b   1.000
_cell.length_c   1.000
_cell.angle_alpha   90.00
_cell.angle_beta   90.00
_cell.angle_gamma   90.00
#
_symmetry.space_group_name_H-M   'P 1'
#
loop_
_entity.id
_entity.type
_entity.pdbx_description
1 polymer ?
#
loop_
_entity_poly.entity_id
_entity_poly.type
_entity_poly.pdbx_seq_one_letter_code
_entity_poly.pdbx_strand_id
1 'polypeptide(L)'
;MEEAVSAADANRKFSLILRGVREGQSYVVTSHGRPVARIVPADQQEGVVSRSRAALLSRLERQPVADVGRWTRDELYEDER
;
A
#
# COMPACT_ATOMS: atom_id res chain seq x y z
N MET A 1 12.62 8.76 6.86
CA MET A 1 13.68 7.77 7.12
C MET A 1 13.06 6.72 8.01
N GLU A 2 13.08 5.44 7.60
CA GLU A 2 12.43 4.38 8.38
C GLU A 2 13.42 3.84 9.42
N GLU A 3 13.04 3.82 10.70
CA GLU A 3 13.90 3.35 11.79
C GLU A 3 13.74 1.84 12.00
N ALA A 4 14.84 1.08 11.99
CA ALA A 4 14.79 -0.36 12.21
C ALA A 4 14.73 -0.69 13.71
N VAL A 5 13.73 -1.47 14.10
CA VAL A 5 13.53 -1.93 15.48
C VAL A 5 13.42 -3.46 15.50
N SER A 6 13.97 -4.12 16.52
CA SER A 6 13.77 -5.56 16.70
C SER A 6 12.33 -5.85 17.12
N ALA A 7 11.80 -7.04 16.81
CA ALA A 7 10.46 -7.45 17.24
C ALA A 7 10.32 -7.42 18.78
N ALA A 8 11.39 -7.76 19.50
CA ALA A 8 11.42 -7.71 20.96
C ALA A 8 11.36 -6.27 21.48
N ASP A 9 12.08 -5.34 20.87
CA ASP A 9 12.07 -3.93 21.28
C ASP A 9 10.80 -3.21 20.87
N ALA A 10 10.21 -3.60 19.73
CA ALA A 10 8.91 -3.12 19.30
C ALA A 10 7.83 -3.45 20.33
N ASN A 11 7.83 -4.68 20.86
CA ASN A 11 6.88 -5.09 21.91
C ASN A 11 7.13 -4.34 23.23
N ARG A 12 8.41 -4.18 23.63
CA ARG A 12 8.77 -3.50 24.88
C ARG A 12 8.49 -1.99 24.88
N LYS A 13 8.61 -1.34 23.72
CA LYS A 13 8.46 0.11 23.55
C LYS A 13 7.26 0.49 22.68
N PHE A 14 6.24 -0.38 22.61
CA PHE A 14 5.15 -0.23 21.65
C PHE A 14 4.42 1.11 21.77
N SER A 15 4.09 1.53 22.99
CA SER A 15 3.43 2.81 23.26
C SER A 15 4.27 4.04 22.86
N LEU A 16 5.60 3.95 22.95
CA LEU A 16 6.51 5.00 22.50
C LEU A 16 6.54 5.07 20.97
N ILE A 17 6.67 3.93 20.32
CA ILE A 17 6.66 3.80 18.85
C ILE A 17 5.36 4.38 18.29
N LEU A 18 4.20 4.08 18.88
CA LEU A 18 2.92 4.64 18.44
C LEU A 18 2.80 6.16 18.65
N ARG A 19 3.55 6.77 19.58
CA ARG A 19 3.62 8.24 19.67
C ARG A 19 4.42 8.80 18.50
N GLY A 20 5.61 8.25 18.24
CA GLY A 20 6.43 8.64 17.09
C GLY A 20 5.69 8.47 15.76
N VAL A 21 4.94 7.37 15.61
CA VAL A 21 4.09 7.12 14.43
C VAL A 21 3.01 8.19 14.28
N ARG A 22 2.37 8.63 15.37
CA ARG A 22 1.41 9.75 15.32
C ARG A 22 2.04 11.08 14.92
N GLU A 23 3.33 11.24 15.18
CA GLU A 23 4.13 12.41 14.77
C GLU A 23 4.69 12.26 13.33
N GLY A 24 4.33 11.19 12.63
CA GLY A 24 4.70 10.95 11.22
C GLY A 24 5.92 10.04 11.02
N GLN A 25 6.50 9.48 12.08
CA GLN A 25 7.61 8.54 11.97
C GLN A 25 7.16 7.17 11.46
N SER A 26 8.10 6.41 10.89
CA SER A 26 7.85 5.06 10.36
C SER A 26 8.94 4.11 10.84
N TYR A 27 8.55 2.90 11.23
CA TYR A 27 9.44 1.92 11.83
C TYR A 27 9.37 0.60 11.08
N VAL A 28 10.54 0.02 10.77
CA VAL A 28 10.65 -1.34 10.23
C VAL A 28 10.91 -2.29 11.37
N VAL A 29 9.98 -3.21 11.59
CA VAL A 29 10.13 -4.28 12.58
C VAL A 29 10.93 -5.41 11.95
N THR A 30 12.00 -5.83 12.62
CA THR A 30 12.90 -6.90 12.19
C THR A 30 12.84 -8.10 13.15
N SER A 31 12.91 -9.31 12.60
CA SER A 31 13.12 -10.55 13.35
C SER A 31 14.45 -11.14 12.92
N HIS A 32 15.37 -11.35 13.87
CA HIS A 32 16.71 -11.88 13.58
C HIS A 32 17.43 -11.09 12.46
N GLY A 33 17.28 -9.76 12.46
CA GLY A 33 17.87 -8.86 11.46
C GLY A 33 17.14 -8.80 10.12
N ARG A 34 16.08 -9.59 9.91
CA ARG A 34 15.28 -9.57 8.68
C ARG A 34 14.02 -8.73 8.87
N PRO A 35 13.70 -7.77 7.99
CA PRO A 35 12.43 -7.06 8.02
C PRO A 35 11.23 -8.01 7.94
N VAL A 36 10.25 -7.85 8.85
CA VAL A 36 9.04 -8.68 8.91
C VAL A 36 7.75 -7.87 8.89
N ALA A 37 7.78 -6.63 9.37
CA ALA A 37 6.60 -5.75 9.38
C ALA A 37 7.02 -4.28 9.36
N ARG A 38 6.06 -3.38 9.16
CA ARG A 38 6.26 -1.94 9.25
C ARG A 38 5.12 -1.31 10.03
N ILE A 39 5.45 -0.38 10.91
CA ILE A 39 4.47 0.43 11.64
C ILE A 39 4.57 1.84 11.07
N VAL A 40 3.49 2.28 10.43
CA VAL A 40 3.41 3.55 9.70
C VAL A 40 2.19 4.35 10.15
N PRO A 41 2.17 5.67 9.93
CA PRO A 41 1.00 6.49 10.22
C PRO A 41 -0.19 6.01 9.37
N ALA A 42 -1.39 6.00 9.96
CA ALA A 42 -2.58 5.48 9.27
C ALA A 42 -3.01 6.35 8.09
N ASP A 43 -2.78 7.66 8.18
CA ASP A 43 -3.02 8.66 7.14
C ASP A 43 -2.00 8.59 5.98
N GLN A 44 -0.77 8.11 6.22
CA GLN A 44 0.21 7.92 5.15
C GLN A 44 -0.19 6.84 4.12
N GLN A 45 -1.13 5.95 4.44
CA GLN A 45 -1.62 4.94 3.50
C GLN A 45 -2.37 5.56 2.32
N GLU A 46 -2.94 6.75 2.48
CA GLU A 46 -3.56 7.51 1.38
C GLU A 46 -2.56 7.77 0.25
N GLY A 47 -1.28 7.98 0.58
CA GLY A 47 -0.22 8.22 -0.41
C GLY A 47 0.05 7.02 -1.33
N VAL A 48 -0.07 5.78 -0.84
CA VAL A 48 0.17 4.57 -1.65
C VAL A 48 -1.02 4.30 -2.57
N VAL A 49 -2.25 4.37 -2.06
CA VAL A 49 -3.46 4.19 -2.88
C VAL A 49 -3.57 5.30 -3.93
N SER A 50 -3.30 6.55 -3.54
CA SER A 50 -3.28 7.69 -4.46
C SER A 50 -2.21 7.53 -5.55
N ARG A 51 -0.99 7.09 -5.21
CA ARG A 51 0.06 6.87 -6.21
C ARG A 51 -0.23 5.70 -7.15
N SER A 52 -0.78 4.60 -6.65
CA SER A 52 -1.17 3.46 -7.50
C SER A 52 -2.29 3.86 -8.46
N ARG A 53 -3.29 4.61 -7.99
CA ARG A 53 -4.37 5.15 -8.83
C ARG A 53 -3.82 6.11 -9.89
N ALA A 54 -2.97 7.04 -9.50
CA ALA A 54 -2.34 7.97 -10.42
C ALA A 54 -1.51 7.24 -11.49
N ALA A 55 -0.70 6.25 -11.09
CA ALA A 55 0.11 5.46 -12.02
C ALA A 55 -0.75 4.67 -13.03
N LEU A 56 -1.86 4.09 -12.57
CA LEU A 56 -2.82 3.41 -13.45
C LEU A 56 -3.43 4.38 -14.46
N LEU A 57 -3.93 5.52 -14.00
CA LEU A 57 -4.55 6.52 -14.87
C LEU A 57 -3.56 7.08 -15.89
N SER A 58 -2.34 7.44 -15.46
CA SER A 58 -1.29 7.89 -16.40
C SER A 58 -0.89 6.84 -17.42
N ARG A 59 -0.99 5.54 -17.08
CA ARG A 59 -0.80 4.46 -18.07
C ARG A 59 -1.95 4.42 -19.06
N LEU A 60 -3.20 4.47 -18.59
CA LEU A 60 -4.40 4.40 -19.44
C LEU A 60 -4.50 5.59 -20.39
N GLU A 61 -4.13 6.80 -19.95
CA GLU A 61 -4.08 8.01 -20.79
C GLU A 61 -3.13 7.87 -21.99
N ARG A 62 -2.10 7.01 -21.88
CA ARG A 62 -1.12 6.76 -22.95
C ARG A 62 -1.48 5.57 -23.81
N GLN A 63 -2.54 4.84 -23.50
CA GLN A 63 -2.97 3.72 -24.31
C GLN A 63 -3.75 4.22 -25.53
N PRO A 64 -3.55 3.61 -26.72
CA PRO A 64 -4.36 3.92 -27.87
C PRO A 64 -5.81 3.54 -27.60
N VAL A 65 -6.74 4.33 -28.14
CA VAL A 65 -8.17 4.02 -28.07
C VAL A 65 -8.41 2.70 -28.81
N ALA A 66 -8.96 1.72 -28.10
CA ALA A 66 -9.43 0.47 -28.70
C ALA A 66 -10.91 0.63 -29.04
N ASP A 67 -11.27 0.51 -30.32
CA ASP A 67 -12.65 0.32 -30.73
C ASP A 67 -13.02 -1.15 -30.49
N VAL A 68 -13.82 -1.35 -29.47
CA VAL A 68 -14.27 -2.67 -29.01
C VAL A 68 -15.63 -3.06 -29.60
N GLY A 69 -16.20 -2.22 -30.48
CA GLY A 69 -17.53 -2.43 -31.03
C GLY A 69 -18.64 -2.28 -29.99
N ARG A 70 -19.83 -2.82 -30.29
CA ARG A 70 -20.93 -2.86 -29.34
C ARG A 70 -20.78 -4.09 -28.46
N TRP A 71 -20.72 -3.87 -27.16
CA TRP A 71 -20.81 -4.93 -26.17
C TRP A 71 -22.08 -4.80 -25.35
N THR A 72 -22.74 -5.92 -25.11
CA THR A 72 -23.78 -6.03 -24.09
C THR A 72 -23.15 -6.37 -22.75
N ARG A 73 -23.83 -6.06 -21.65
CA ARG A 73 -23.35 -6.40 -20.31
C ARG A 73 -23.08 -7.91 -20.17
N ASP A 74 -23.95 -8.72 -20.76
CA ASP A 74 -23.91 -10.18 -20.67
C ASP A 74 -22.72 -10.76 -21.43
N GLU A 75 -22.21 -10.08 -22.46
CA GLU A 75 -20.99 -10.48 -23.20
C GLU A 75 -19.68 -10.22 -22.43
N LEU A 76 -19.72 -9.39 -21.38
CA LEU A 76 -18.54 -8.98 -20.61
C LEU A 76 -18.27 -9.83 -19.37
N TYR A 77 -19.22 -10.68 -18.99
CA TYR A 77 -19.06 -11.61 -17.88
C TYR A 77 -19.10 -13.03 -18.45
N GLU A 78 -18.04 -13.80 -18.27
CA GLU A 78 -18.13 -15.25 -18.46
C GLU A 78 -19.02 -15.79 -17.32
N ASP A 79 -20.22 -16.28 -17.66
CA ASP A 79 -21.00 -17.08 -16.72
C ASP A 79 -20.14 -18.31 -16.36
N GLU A 80 -19.61 -18.32 -15.14
CA GLU A 80 -18.89 -19.46 -14.55
C GLU A 80 -19.78 -20.71 -14.68
N ARG A 81 -19.42 -21.61 -15.60
CA ARG A 81 -19.99 -22.95 -15.73
C ARG A 81 -19.03 -24.01 -15.23
#